data_AF-A0A929HFH4-F1
#
_entry.id   AF-A0A929HFH4-F1
#
_cell.length_a   1.000
_cell.length_b   1.000
_cell.length_c   1.000
_cell.angle_alpha   90.00
_cell.angle_beta   90.00
_cell.angle_gamma   90.00
#
_symmetry.space_group_name_H-M   'P 1'
#
loop_
_entity.id
_entity.type
_entity.pdbx_description
1 polymer ?
#
loop_
_entity_poly.entity_id
_entity_poly.type
_entity_poly.pdbx_seq_one_letter_code
_entity_poly.pdbx_strand_id
1 'polypeptide(L)'
;IGQMMNLGKVKADKGELIKSEAIINSMTPAERRDYRIISGSRRKRIAQGSGTRVEDVNRLLKNFAQTKNMLKKLKRGGLRDLSSLVSLR
;
A
#
# COMPACT_ATOMS: atom_id res chain seq x y z
N ILE A 1 9.01 16.57 -6.92
CA ILE A 1 9.85 15.69 -6.07
C ILE A 1 9.59 15.93 -4.57
N GLY A 2 9.19 17.14 -4.15
CA GLY A 2 8.98 17.53 -2.73
C GLY A 2 7.89 16.81 -1.91
N GLN A 3 7.13 15.85 -2.46
CA GLN A 3 6.20 15.01 -1.69
C GLN A 3 6.70 13.56 -1.51
N MET A 4 7.82 13.18 -2.14
CA MET A 4 8.29 11.78 -2.16
C MET A 4 9.18 11.40 -0.96
N MET A 5 9.60 12.37 -0.14
CA MET A 5 10.50 12.15 1.01
C MET A 5 9.88 12.50 2.36
N ASN A 6 8.55 12.38 2.50
CA ASN A 6 7.91 12.44 3.82
C ASN A 6 7.80 11.05 4.49
N LEU A 7 8.70 10.12 4.14
CA LEU A 7 8.79 8.77 4.72
C LEU A 7 9.12 8.80 6.24
N GLY A 8 9.62 9.93 6.76
CA GLY A 8 9.92 10.13 8.18
C GLY A 8 8.82 10.80 9.00
N LYS A 9 7.72 11.27 8.39
CA LYS A 9 6.55 11.80 9.10
C LYS A 9 5.28 11.11 8.65
N VAL A 10 5.26 9.78 8.75
CA VAL A 10 3.98 9.07 8.84
C VAL A 10 3.42 9.40 10.22
N LYS A 11 2.81 10.58 10.37
CA LYS A 11 1.78 10.79 11.41
C LYS A 11 0.63 9.89 11.00
N ALA A 12 0.78 8.60 11.26
CA ALA A 12 -0.28 7.64 11.07
C ALA A 12 -1.32 8.02 12.11
N ASP A 13 -2.40 8.64 11.67
CA ASP A 13 -3.57 8.83 12.51
C ASP A 13 -3.97 7.43 12.99
N LYS A 14 -4.02 7.24 14.32
CA LYS A 14 -4.37 5.96 14.94
C LYS A 14 -5.69 5.43 14.36
N GLY A 15 -6.63 6.32 14.05
CA GLY A 15 -7.90 5.95 13.42
C GLY A 15 -7.73 5.34 12.03
N GLU A 16 -6.86 5.88 11.18
CA GLU A 16 -6.62 5.34 9.84
C GLU A 16 -5.87 4.01 9.87
N LEU A 17 -4.99 3.79 10.86
CA LEU A 17 -4.34 2.49 11.08
C LEU A 17 -5.35 1.42 11.49
N ILE A 18 -6.23 1.72 12.46
CA ILE A 18 -7.27 0.79 12.92
C ILE A 18 -8.20 0.41 11.76
N LYS A 19 -8.64 1.38 10.95
CA LYS A 19 -9.44 1.10 9.75
C LYS A 19 -8.71 0.20 8.76
N SER A 20 -7.43 0.50 8.51
CA SER A 20 -6.62 -0.30 7.58
C SER A 20 -6.45 -1.74 8.06
N GLU A 21 -6.22 -1.93 9.35
CA GLU A 21 -6.14 -3.25 9.99
C GLU A 21 -7.46 -4.00 9.87
N ALA A 22 -8.60 -3.36 10.18
CA ALA A 22 -9.92 -3.97 10.05
C ALA A 22 -10.22 -4.41 8.61
N ILE A 23 -9.87 -3.58 7.63
CA ILE A 23 -10.01 -3.89 6.19
C ILE A 23 -9.17 -5.13 5.83
N ILE A 24 -7.89 -5.16 6.23
CA ILE A 24 -6.99 -6.28 5.94
C ILE A 24 -7.48 -7.55 6.62
N ASN A 25 -7.96 -7.46 7.86
CA ASN A 25 -8.49 -8.60 8.61
C ASN A 25 -9.75 -9.20 7.98
N SER A 26 -10.52 -8.40 7.25
CA SER A 26 -11.72 -8.85 6.52
C SER A 26 -11.41 -9.53 5.17
N MET A 27 -10.16 -9.48 4.70
CA MET A 27 -9.71 -10.18 3.51
C MET A 27 -9.44 -11.66 3.78
N THR A 28 -9.71 -12.50 2.78
CA THR A 28 -9.27 -13.90 2.76
C THR A 28 -7.75 -14.01 2.54
N PRO A 29 -7.12 -15.14 2.91
CA PRO A 29 -5.69 -15.35 2.67
C PRO A 29 -5.28 -15.20 1.21
N ALA A 30 -6.15 -15.62 0.26
CA ALA A 30 -5.88 -15.46 -1.16
C ALA A 30 -5.84 -13.98 -1.59
N GLU A 31 -6.77 -13.17 -1.09
CA GLU A 31 -6.85 -11.74 -1.39
C GLU A 31 -5.67 -10.95 -0.80
N ARG A 32 -5.21 -11.32 0.41
CA ARG A 32 -4.01 -10.71 1.02
C ARG A 32 -2.74 -11.03 0.24
N ARG A 33 -2.64 -12.25 -0.31
CA ARG A 33 -1.51 -12.66 -1.17
C ARG A 33 -1.53 -11.96 -2.51
N ASP A 34 -2.70 -11.81 -3.12
CA ASP A 34 -2.86 -11.16 -4.41
C ASP A 34 -4.04 -10.19 -4.45
N TYR A 35 -3.73 -8.90 -4.29
CA TYR A 35 -4.70 -7.81 -4.32
C TYR A 35 -5.44 -7.69 -5.67
N ARG A 36 -4.89 -8.24 -6.77
CA ARG A 36 -5.48 -8.12 -8.11
C ARG A 36 -6.76 -8.92 -8.27
N ILE A 37 -6.97 -9.94 -7.44
CA ILE A 37 -8.18 -10.77 -7.49
C ILE A 37 -9.39 -10.06 -6.82
N ILE A 38 -9.17 -8.92 -6.16
CA ILE A 38 -10.19 -8.18 -5.41
C ILE A 38 -11.07 -7.37 -6.37
N SER A 39 -12.09 -8.06 -6.91
CA SER A 39 -13.16 -7.50 -7.73
C SER A 39 -14.14 -6.62 -6.92
N GLY A 40 -15.05 -5.92 -7.60
CA GLY A 40 -16.04 -5.05 -6.95
C GLY A 40 -16.90 -5.78 -5.89
N SER A 41 -17.34 -7.00 -6.18
CA SER A 41 -18.08 -7.84 -5.23
C SER A 41 -17.26 -8.13 -3.96
N ARG A 42 -15.97 -8.48 -4.12
CA ARG A 42 -15.06 -8.70 -2.99
C ARG A 42 -14.83 -7.42 -2.18
N ARG A 43 -14.71 -6.26 -2.84
CA ARG A 43 -14.58 -4.97 -2.12
C ARG A 43 -15.82 -4.67 -1.28
N LYS A 44 -17.02 -4.94 -1.80
CA LYS A 44 -18.27 -4.79 -1.04
C LYS A 44 -18.29 -5.70 0.19
N ARG A 45 -17.93 -6.99 0.02
CA ARG A 45 -17.81 -7.96 1.13
C ARG A 45 -16.80 -7.51 2.18
N ILE A 46 -15.62 -7.06 1.76
CA ILE A 46 -14.56 -6.59 2.67
C ILE A 46 -15.04 -5.37 3.46
N ALA A 47 -15.60 -4.36 2.77
CA ALA A 47 -16.11 -3.14 3.40
C ALA A 47 -17.19 -3.45 4.45
N GLN A 48 -18.12 -4.35 4.13
CA GLN A 48 -19.14 -4.82 5.08
C GLN A 48 -18.53 -5.54 6.28
N GLY A 49 -17.55 -6.43 6.06
CA GLY A 49 -16.88 -7.17 7.12
C GLY A 49 -16.02 -6.29 8.04
N SER A 50 -15.44 -5.22 7.51
CA SER A 50 -14.58 -4.30 8.27
C SER A 50 -15.33 -3.12 8.90
N GLY A 51 -16.63 -2.95 8.60
CA GLY A 51 -17.38 -1.77 9.03
C GLY A 51 -16.91 -0.47 8.38
N THR A 52 -16.35 -0.54 7.17
CA THR A 52 -15.84 0.61 6.42
C THR A 52 -16.60 0.79 5.10
N ARG A 53 -16.26 1.82 4.33
CA ARG A 53 -16.86 2.01 3.01
C ARG A 53 -16.02 1.35 1.90
N VAL A 54 -16.64 1.15 0.73
CA VAL A 54 -15.94 0.58 -0.44
C VAL A 54 -14.82 1.51 -0.92
N GLU A 55 -14.99 2.82 -0.76
CA GLU A 55 -13.99 3.83 -1.10
C GLU A 55 -12.74 3.73 -0.21
N ASP A 56 -12.89 3.33 1.07
CA ASP A 56 -11.76 3.08 1.97
C ASP A 56 -10.95 1.87 1.50
N VAL A 57 -11.64 0.80 1.10
CA VAL A 57 -10.99 -0.39 0.51
C VAL A 57 -10.26 -0.01 -0.78
N ASN A 58 -10.89 0.78 -1.67
CA ASN A 58 -10.27 1.26 -2.90
C ASN A 58 -9.00 2.10 -2.62
N ARG A 59 -9.06 3.00 -1.64
CA ARG A 59 -7.93 3.83 -1.22
C ARG A 59 -6.77 2.98 -0.72
N LEU A 60 -7.05 2.00 0.13
CA LEU A 60 -6.04 1.06 0.65
C LEU A 60 -5.36 0.28 -0.48
N LEU A 61 -6.14 -0.29 -1.41
CA LEU A 61 -5.60 -1.05 -2.54
C LEU A 61 -4.76 -0.18 -3.47
N LYS A 62 -5.18 1.06 -3.73
CA LYS A 62 -4.43 2.02 -4.55
C LYS A 62 -3.09 2.39 -3.91
N ASN A 63 -3.11 2.73 -2.62
CA ASN A 63 -1.90 3.06 -1.86
C ASN A 63 -0.94 1.87 -1.83
N PHE A 64 -1.45 0.66 -1.60
CA PHE A 64 -0.65 -0.56 -1.63
C PHE A 64 0.00 -0.79 -3.00
N ALA A 65 -0.75 -0.64 -4.10
CA ALA A 65 -0.22 -0.79 -5.45
C ALA A 65 0.88 0.23 -5.76
N GLN A 66 0.71 1.49 -5.35
CA GLN A 66 1.72 2.54 -5.49
C GLN A 66 2.99 2.21 -4.70
N THR A 67 2.86 1.86 -3.42
CA THR A 67 4.00 1.47 -2.58
C THR A 67 4.71 0.24 -3.13
N LYS A 68 3.97 -0.79 -3.56
CA LYS A 68 4.54 -1.99 -4.18
C LYS A 68 5.33 -1.66 -5.45
N ASN A 69 4.82 -0.78 -6.30
CA ASN A 69 5.51 -0.33 -7.50
C ASN A 69 6.78 0.45 -7.17
N MET A 70 6.75 1.30 -6.15
CA MET A 70 7.92 2.02 -5.66
C MET A 70 8.98 1.05 -5.14
N LEU A 71 8.61 0.11 -4.27
CA LEU A 71 9.52 -0.94 -3.76
C LEU A 71 10.12 -1.79 -4.89
N LYS A 72 9.32 -2.11 -5.92
CA LYS A 72 9.82 -2.83 -7.11
C LYS A 72 10.85 -2.02 -7.89
N LYS A 73 10.64 -0.71 -8.06
CA LYS A 73 11.60 0.19 -8.72
C LYS A 73 12.89 0.31 -7.91
N LEU A 74 12.79 0.48 -6.59
CA LEU A 74 13.93 0.48 -5.67
C LEU A 74 14.72 -0.83 -5.77
N LYS A 75 14.05 -1.99 -5.78
CA LYS A 75 14.70 -3.29 -5.94
C LYS A 75 15.40 -3.46 -7.31
N ARG A 76 14.84 -2.89 -8.38
CA ARG A 76 15.37 -3.07 -9.75
C ARG A 76 16.49 -2.09 -10.12
N GLY A 77 16.58 -0.93 -9.47
CA GLY A 77 17.52 0.13 -9.87
C GLY A 77 18.15 0.94 -8.74
N GLY A 78 17.65 0.84 -7.50
CA GLY A 78 18.16 1.65 -6.38
C GLY A 78 19.62 1.36 -6.04
N LEU A 79 20.07 0.10 -6.10
CA LEU A 79 21.49 -0.27 -5.89
C LEU A 79 22.40 0.19 -7.03
N ARG A 80 21.90 0.28 -8.27
CA ARG A 80 22.68 0.75 -9.43
C ARG A 80 22.78 2.28 -9.47
N ASP A 81 21.69 2.99 -9.16
CA ASP A 81 21.67 4.46 -9.04
C ASP A 81 22.41 4.94 -7.78
N LEU A 82 22.37 4.19 -6.67
CA LEU A 82 23.23 4.47 -5.51
C LEU A 82 24.71 4.16 -5.81
N SER A 83 25.00 3.09 -6.56
CA SER A 83 26.37 2.77 -6.97
C SER A 83 26.96 3.80 -7.92
N SER A 84 26.17 4.42 -8.82
CA SER A 84 26.64 5.51 -9.67
C SER A 84 26.86 6.82 -8.89
N LEU A 85 26.13 7.03 -7.79
CA LEU A 85 26.34 8.16 -6.87
C LEU A 85 27.56 7.96 -5.94
N VAL A 86 27.89 6.71 -5.58
CA VAL A 86 29.07 6.39 -4.77
C VAL A 86 30.35 6.31 -5.61
N SER A 87 30.24 5.98 -6.91
CA SER A 87 31.36 5.90 -7.86
C SER A 87 31.83 7.25 -8.43
N LEU A 88 31.23 8.37 -8.01
CA LEU A 88 31.64 9.74 -8.38
C LEU A 88 32.55 10.40 -7.32
N ARG A 89 33.39 9.59 -6.66
CA ARG A 89 34.50 10.07 -5.84
C ARG A 89 35.82 9.63 -6.42
#